data_AF-A0A2D8YZU3-F1
#
_entry.id   AF-A0A2D8YZU3-F1
#
_cell.length_a   1.000
_cell.length_b   1.000
_cell.length_c   1.000
_cell.angle_alpha   90.00
_cell.angle_beta   90.00
_cell.angle_gamma   90.00
#
_symmetry.space_group_name_H-M   'P 1'
#
loop_
_entity.id
_entity.type
_entity.pdbx_description
1 polymer ?
#
loop_
_entity_poly.entity_id
_entity_poly.type
_entity_poly.pdbx_seq_one_letter_code
_entity_poly.pdbx_strand_id
1 'polypeptide(L)'
;AGVSHAFGAVAETGSLVFLSGPESPTTVNFLPPVHIAVLRASDISGCFEDIWSRLRADRQNAEGAGRFMPRTVNWITGPSRTADIELVLFLGIHGPKHLHIVIVDDGDDGGQTG
;
A
#
# COMPACT_ATOMS: atom_id res chain seq x y z
N ALA A 1 -10.06 -9.66 10.65
CA ALA A 1 -9.66 -8.86 9.48
C ALA A 1 -8.63 -7.84 9.92
N GLY A 2 -7.66 -7.49 9.06
CA GLY A 2 -6.72 -6.40 9.31
C GLY A 2 -7.02 -5.23 8.38
N VAL A 3 -6.85 -4.02 8.88
CA VAL A 3 -7.00 -2.79 8.09
C VAL A 3 -5.65 -2.09 8.08
N SER A 4 -5.18 -1.67 6.91
CA SER A 4 -4.00 -0.82 6.82
C SER A 4 -4.18 0.28 5.76
N HIS A 5 -3.49 1.38 5.98
CA HIS A 5 -3.39 2.46 5.01
C HIS A 5 -2.20 2.18 4.09
N ALA A 6 -2.44 2.13 2.79
CA ALA A 6 -1.38 2.02 1.79
C ALA A 6 -0.63 3.35 1.72
N PHE A 7 0.70 3.29 1.61
CA PHE A 7 1.52 4.47 1.34
C PHE A 7 1.30 5.00 -0.08
N GLY A 8 1.01 4.08 -1.01
CA GLY A 8 0.64 4.41 -2.37
C GLY A 8 0.36 3.16 -3.18
N ALA A 9 0.03 3.36 -4.45
CA ALA A 9 -0.16 2.29 -5.41
C ALA A 9 0.50 2.62 -6.75
N VAL A 10 0.79 1.59 -7.55
CA VAL A 10 1.32 1.74 -8.91
C VAL A 10 0.32 1.13 -9.89
N ALA A 11 -0.22 1.98 -10.75
CA ALA A 11 -1.24 1.59 -11.72
C ALA A 11 -0.71 0.63 -12.78
N GLU A 12 0.52 0.84 -13.27
CA GLU A 12 1.16 0.00 -14.30
C GLU A 12 1.23 -1.48 -13.90
N THR A 13 1.55 -1.76 -12.64
CA THR A 13 1.76 -3.12 -12.13
C THR A 13 0.61 -3.63 -11.27
N GLY A 14 -0.37 -2.78 -10.93
CA GLY A 14 -1.43 -3.12 -9.97
C GLY A 14 -0.87 -3.42 -8.57
N SER A 15 0.13 -2.66 -8.12
CA SER A 15 0.82 -2.89 -6.85
C SER A 15 0.38 -1.94 -5.76
N LEU A 16 0.22 -2.44 -4.53
CA LEU A 16 0.11 -1.64 -3.32
C LEU A 16 1.46 -1.56 -2.61
N VAL A 17 1.73 -0.42 -1.98
CA VAL A 17 2.98 -0.17 -1.26
C VAL A 17 2.69 0.10 0.21
N PHE A 18 3.35 -0.63 1.10
CA PHE A 18 3.22 -0.46 2.54
C PHE A 18 4.60 -0.26 3.17
N LEU A 19 4.74 0.80 3.96
CA LEU A 19 5.96 1.06 4.71
C LEU A 19 5.86 0.43 6.10
N SER A 20 6.96 -0.14 6.59
CA SER A 20 7.04 -0.50 8.00
C SER A 20 7.13 0.77 8.86
N GLY A 21 6.30 0.88 9.89
CA GLY A 21 6.38 1.97 10.86
C GLY A 21 5.66 1.63 12.17
N PRO A 22 5.79 2.48 13.21
CA PRO A 22 5.04 2.30 14.46
C PRO A 22 3.53 2.20 14.21
N GLU A 23 3.02 3.04 13.30
CA GLU A 23 1.61 3.10 12.89
C GLU A 23 1.27 2.16 11.71
N SER A 24 2.25 1.43 11.17
CA SER A 24 2.06 0.49 10.06
C SER A 24 2.89 -0.79 10.28
N PRO A 25 2.42 -1.69 11.16
CA PRO A 25 3.10 -2.94 11.44
C PRO A 25 3.00 -3.88 10.24
N THR A 26 4.14 -4.35 9.74
CA THR A 26 4.21 -5.25 8.56
C THR A 26 3.38 -6.53 8.71
N THR A 27 3.15 -7.00 9.94
CA THR A 27 2.35 -8.20 10.24
C THR A 27 0.89 -8.09 9.81
N VAL A 28 0.32 -6.88 9.82
CA VAL A 28 -1.08 -6.63 9.42
C VAL A 28 -1.30 -6.88 7.92
N ASN A 29 -0.24 -6.78 7.11
CA ASN A 29 -0.33 -6.94 5.66
C ASN A 29 -0.39 -8.43 5.21
N PHE A 30 -0.03 -9.38 6.08
CA PHE A 30 0.18 -10.78 5.67
C PHE A 30 -0.56 -11.82 6.51
N LEU A 31 -0.79 -11.55 7.79
CA LEU A 31 -1.34 -12.53 8.74
C LEU A 31 -2.88 -12.64 8.71
N PRO A 32 -3.66 -11.57 8.51
CA PRO A 32 -5.12 -11.66 8.56
C PRO A 32 -5.69 -12.48 7.38
N PRO A 33 -6.74 -13.30 7.60
CA PRO A 33 -7.44 -13.99 6.50
C PRO A 33 -8.15 -13.02 5.56
N VAL A 34 -8.49 -11.82 6.05
CA VAL A 34 -9.07 -10.71 5.28
C VAL A 34 -8.24 -9.46 5.56
N HIS A 35 -7.69 -8.85 4.53
CA HIS A 35 -6.95 -7.60 4.58
C HIS A 35 -7.71 -6.52 3.81
N ILE A 36 -8.00 -5.40 4.46
CA ILE A 36 -8.60 -4.22 3.86
C ILE A 36 -7.51 -3.15 3.77
N ALA A 37 -7.12 -2.82 2.54
CA ALA A 37 -6.18 -1.75 2.25
C ALA A 37 -6.95 -0.48 1.88
N VAL A 38 -6.76 0.59 2.64
CA VAL A 38 -7.31 1.90 2.33
C VAL A 38 -6.25 2.71 1.58
N LEU A 39 -6.62 3.33 0.48
CA LEU A 39 -5.74 4.06 -0.41
C LEU A 39 -6.41 5.37 -0.84
N ARG A 40 -5.70 6.50 -0.78
CA ARG A 40 -6.19 7.75 -1.36
C ARG A 40 -5.97 7.77 -2.87
N ALA A 41 -6.90 8.34 -3.61
CA ALA A 41 -6.81 8.42 -5.07
C ALA A 41 -5.56 9.19 -5.54
N SER A 42 -5.18 10.26 -4.84
CA SER A 42 -3.92 10.99 -5.11
C SER A 42 -2.64 10.21 -4.80
N ASP A 43 -2.73 9.13 -4.03
CA ASP A 43 -1.60 8.27 -3.69
C ASP A 43 -1.36 7.17 -4.76
N ILE A 44 -2.09 7.21 -5.89
CA ILE A 44 -1.90 6.32 -7.04
C ILE A 44 -0.91 6.95 -8.02
N SER A 45 0.23 6.29 -8.20
CA SER A 45 1.25 6.65 -9.19
C SER A 45 1.12 5.85 -10.47
N GLY A 46 1.60 6.43 -11.58
CA GLY A 46 1.64 5.76 -12.88
C GLY A 46 2.67 4.65 -12.90
N CYS A 47 3.94 4.99 -12.59
CA CYS A 47 5.06 4.06 -12.61
C CYS A 47 5.66 3.83 -11.20
N PHE A 48 6.52 2.82 -11.13
CA PHE A 48 7.17 2.37 -9.89
C PHE A 48 8.15 3.40 -9.31
N GLU A 49 8.83 4.14 -10.18
CA GLU A 49 9.85 5.13 -9.83
C GLU A 49 9.28 6.33 -9.07
N ASP A 50 8.03 6.69 -9.35
CA ASP A 50 7.32 7.80 -8.71
C ASP A 50 7.18 7.58 -7.20
N ILE A 51 6.88 6.35 -6.78
CA ILE A 51 6.77 5.97 -5.36
C ILE A 51 8.11 6.17 -4.64
N TRP A 52 9.22 5.79 -5.26
CA TRP A 52 10.54 5.97 -4.66
C TRP A 52 10.95 7.43 -4.57
N SER A 53 10.59 8.23 -5.58
CA SER A 53 10.84 9.66 -5.59
C SER A 53 10.05 10.35 -4.49
N ARG A 54 8.77 10.01 -4.33
CA ARG A 54 7.94 10.47 -3.22
C ARG A 54 8.49 10.05 -1.86
N LEU A 55 8.85 8.78 -1.68
CA LEU A 55 9.41 8.28 -0.41
C LEU A 55 10.68 9.04 -0.02
N ARG A 56 11.55 9.36 -0.98
CA ARG A 56 12.74 10.19 -0.72
C ARG A 56 12.35 11.62 -0.34
N ALA A 57 11.42 12.25 -1.05
CA ALA A 57 10.97 13.61 -0.77
C ALA A 57 10.34 13.72 0.63
N ASP A 58 9.43 12.83 0.98
CA ASP A 58 8.76 12.78 2.29
C ASP A 58 9.77 12.67 3.45
N ARG A 59 10.93 12.03 3.22
CA ARG A 59 11.95 11.77 4.24
C ARG A 59 13.09 12.79 4.26
N GLN A 60 13.37 13.45 3.13
CA GLN A 60 14.27 14.61 3.10
C GLN A 60 13.73 15.78 3.94
N ASN A 61 12.41 15.93 3.98
CA ASN A 61 11.73 16.95 4.79
C ASN A 61 11.57 16.57 6.27
N ALA A 62 11.87 15.32 6.64
CA ALA A 62 11.81 14.82 8.01
C ALA A 62 13.17 15.02 8.71
N GLU A 63 13.53 16.27 8.95
CA GLU A 63 14.74 16.66 9.65
C GLU A 63 14.80 16.01 11.06
N GLY A 64 15.90 15.31 11.39
CA GLY A 64 16.23 14.96 12.77
C GLY A 64 16.07 13.50 13.20
N ALA A 65 15.45 12.63 12.41
CA ALA A 65 15.47 11.18 12.68
C ALA A 65 16.49 10.53 11.75
N GLY A 66 17.60 10.01 12.28
CA GLY A 66 18.69 9.35 11.54
C GLY A 66 18.32 8.06 10.78
N ARG A 67 17.12 7.96 10.24
CA ARG A 67 16.60 6.87 9.40
C ARG A 67 16.07 7.46 8.10
N PHE A 68 16.97 7.58 7.12
CA PHE A 68 16.69 8.01 5.75
C PHE A 68 15.60 7.15 5.06
N MET A 69 15.39 5.91 5.51
CA MET A 69 14.42 4.98 4.93
C MET A 69 13.69 4.13 6.00
N PRO A 70 12.43 3.71 5.73
CA PRO A 70 11.76 2.72 6.54
C PRO A 70 12.55 1.40 6.52
N ARG A 71 12.41 0.60 7.58
CA ARG A 71 13.11 -0.70 7.65
C ARG A 71 12.66 -1.67 6.57
N THR A 72 11.43 -1.49 6.08
CA THR A 72 10.84 -2.35 5.06
C THR A 72 9.89 -1.53 4.19
N VAL A 73 9.97 -1.75 2.88
CA VAL A 73 8.99 -1.28 1.89
C VAL A 73 8.41 -2.54 1.26
N ASN A 74 7.16 -2.85 1.58
CA ASN A 74 6.48 -4.03 1.08
C ASN A 74 5.70 -3.66 -0.17
N TRP A 75 5.95 -4.39 -1.24
CA TRP A 75 5.25 -4.27 -2.51
C TRP A 75 4.34 -5.49 -2.67
N ILE A 76 3.03 -5.25 -2.74
CA ILE A 76 2.03 -6.30 -2.94
C ILE A 76 1.46 -6.11 -4.34
N THR A 77 2.02 -6.84 -5.30
CA THR A 77 1.71 -6.71 -6.74
C THR A 77 0.61 -7.68 -7.16
N GLY A 78 -0.60 -7.16 -7.35
CA GLY A 78 -1.78 -7.88 -7.83
C GLY A 78 -2.19 -9.11 -7.00
N PRO A 79 -3.47 -9.51 -7.03
CA PRO A 79 -3.81 -10.89 -6.74
C PRO A 79 -3.15 -11.75 -7.84
N SER A 80 -2.29 -12.68 -7.47
CA SER A 80 -1.52 -13.48 -8.44
C SER A 80 -2.40 -14.13 -9.52
N ARG A 81 -1.90 -14.14 -10.76
CA ARG A 81 -2.46 -14.91 -11.90
C ARG A 81 -2.42 -16.44 -11.68
N THR A 82 -1.76 -16.95 -10.63
CA THR A 82 -1.82 -18.38 -10.26
C THR A 82 -3.19 -18.80 -9.69
N ALA A 83 -4.04 -17.84 -9.27
CA ALA A 83 -5.45 -18.13 -8.95
C ALA A 83 -6.30 -18.49 -10.19
N ASP A 84 -5.75 -18.33 -11.39
CA ASP A 84 -6.42 -18.52 -12.69
C ASP A 84 -5.84 -19.69 -13.51
N ILE A 85 -4.93 -20.50 -12.93
CA ILE A 85 -4.22 -21.57 -13.67
C ILE A 85 -4.37 -22.97 -13.05
N GLU A 86 -4.68 -23.11 -11.76
CA GLU A 86 -4.92 -24.42 -11.17
C GLU A 86 -6.17 -24.40 -10.27
N LEU A 87 -7.15 -25.25 -10.60
CA LEU A 87 -8.45 -25.44 -9.91
C LEU A 87 -8.34 -25.91 -8.45
N VAL A 88 -7.18 -25.78 -7.81
CA VAL A 88 -6.97 -26.00 -6.38
C VAL A 88 -6.08 -24.89 -5.83
N LEU A 89 -6.69 -23.76 -5.49
CA LEU A 89 -6.06 -22.73 -4.68
C LEU A 89 -5.62 -23.33 -3.34
N PHE A 90 -4.32 -23.59 -3.17
CA PHE A 90 -3.75 -23.80 -1.84
C PHE A 90 -3.78 -22.47 -1.09
N LEU A 91 -4.87 -22.35 -0.34
CA LEU A 91 -5.40 -21.16 0.29
C LEU A 91 -4.55 -20.80 1.54
N GLY A 92 -3.73 -19.74 1.46
CA GLY A 92 -3.23 -19.04 2.66
C GLY A 92 -1.77 -19.24 3.10
N ILE A 93 -0.84 -19.64 2.25
CA ILE A 93 0.58 -19.79 2.65
C ILE A 93 1.44 -18.55 2.30
N HIS A 94 0.99 -17.69 1.38
CA HIS A 94 1.77 -16.57 0.84
C HIS A 94 1.16 -15.17 1.09
N GLY A 95 0.07 -15.06 1.88
CA GLY A 95 -0.58 -13.79 2.20
C GLY A 95 -2.07 -13.91 2.55
N PRO A 96 -2.79 -12.78 2.71
CA PRO A 96 -4.21 -12.77 3.06
C PRO A 96 -5.04 -13.56 2.05
N LYS A 97 -6.03 -14.32 2.54
CA LYS A 97 -6.95 -15.10 1.68
C LYS A 97 -7.87 -14.19 0.86
N HIS A 98 -8.25 -13.03 1.41
CA HIS A 98 -9.02 -12.00 0.72
C HIS A 98 -8.36 -10.63 0.92
N LEU A 99 -8.13 -9.91 -0.18
CA LEU A 99 -7.67 -8.53 -0.19
C LEU A 99 -8.78 -7.63 -0.75
N HIS A 100 -9.20 -6.65 0.02
CA HIS A 100 -10.12 -5.61 -0.41
C HIS A 100 -9.37 -4.28 -0.47
N ILE A 101 -9.50 -3.56 -1.58
CA ILE A 101 -8.89 -2.25 -1.77
C ILE A 101 -10.02 -1.23 -1.77
N VAL A 102 -9.95 -0.27 -0.85
CA VAL A 102 -10.90 0.85 -0.74
C VAL A 102 -10.18 2.11 -1.18
N ILE A 103 -10.55 2.61 -2.35
CA ILE A 103 -10.02 3.88 -2.87
C ILE A 103 -10.93 5.00 -2.36
N VAL A 104 -10.32 5.98 -1.71
CA VAL A 104 -11.00 7.15 -1.15
C VAL A 104 -10.52 8.37 -1.92
N ASP A 105 -11.46 9.17 -2.42
CA ASP A 105 -11.13 10.47 -3.00
C ASP A 105 -10.68 11.41 -1.88
N ASP A 106 -9.80 12.37 -2.17
CA ASP A 106 -9.25 13.26 -1.12
C ASP A 106 -10.30 14.19 -0.51
N GLY A 107 -11.50 14.22 -1.09
CA GLY A 107 -12.52 15.19 -0.76
C GLY A 107 -12.17 16.55 -1.36
N ASP A 108 -13.20 17.30 -1.75
CA ASP A 108 -13.03 18.71 -2.02
C ASP A 108 -12.85 19.37 -0.64
N ASP A 109 -11.60 19.67 -0.25
CA ASP A 109 -11.33 20.59 0.86
C ASP A 109 -11.82 21.97 0.39
N GLY A 110 -13.13 22.17 0.50
CA GLY A 110 -13.85 23.33 0.01
C GLY A 110 -13.22 24.61 0.53
N GLY A 111 -12.37 25.22 -0.30
CA GLY A 111 -11.95 26.60 -0.17
C GLY A 111 -13.17 27.49 -0.33
N GLN A 112 -13.85 27.78 0.77
CA GLN A 112 -14.65 29.00 0.87
C GLN A 112 -13.67 30.19 0.90
N THR A 113 -13.29 30.65 -0.28
CA THR A 113 -12.97 32.06 -0.52
C THR A 113 -14.02 32.60 -1.48
N GLY A 114 -14.99 33.30 -0.90
CA GLY A 114 -16.04 34.07 -1.55
C GLY A 114 -16.78 34.87 -0.51
#